data_AF-A0A535NH12-F1
#
_entry.id   AF-A0A535NH12-F1
#
_cell.length_a   1.000
_cell.length_b   1.000
_cell.length_c   1.000
_cell.angle_alpha   90.00
_cell.angle_beta   90.00
_cell.angle_gamma   90.00
#
_symmetry.space_group_name_H-M   'P 1'
#
loop_
_entity.id
_entity.type
_entity.pdbx_description
1 polymer ?
#
loop_
_entity_poly.entity_id
_entity_poly.type
_entity_poly.pdbx_seq_one_letter_code
_entity_poly.pdbx_strand_id
1 'polypeptide(L)'
;MRRPDDECPYPKPFLEYFDDCPAFQARQFIPLDTLYQPLEPVLTCRHLETRSMTQRHRWYGACALGSSDARGRWARQVGVARLDRIRAMQRELGAAIAPYTTRLWELKGQQLRAFRDSVDAGPATVELRRLAGKMTAELDQFLQKRSAAFAAVEMPIDAAARLIQVAIDRFIDTKYAAEISFEVPDDILQRFPEPVRTFFRPAVPERPAADR
;
A
#
# COMPACT_ATOMS: atom_id res chain seq x y z
N MET A 1 1.67 31.36 -10.52
CA MET A 1 0.48 30.50 -10.68
C MET A 1 0.30 29.73 -9.37
N ARG A 2 -0.85 29.81 -8.71
CA ARG A 2 -1.03 29.21 -7.37
C ARG A 2 -1.13 27.68 -7.51
N ARG A 3 -0.30 26.97 -6.76
CA ARG A 3 -0.37 25.50 -6.64
C ARG A 3 -1.70 25.09 -5.99
N PRO A 4 -2.36 24.02 -6.43
CA PRO A 4 -3.57 23.52 -5.77
C PRO A 4 -3.33 23.28 -4.27
N ASP A 5 -4.27 23.66 -3.41
CA ASP A 5 -4.08 23.59 -1.96
C ASP A 5 -3.95 22.13 -1.46
N ASP A 6 -4.48 21.16 -2.21
CA ASP A 6 -4.37 19.72 -1.95
C ASP A 6 -3.12 19.07 -2.56
N GLU A 7 -2.31 19.79 -3.32
CA GLU A 7 -1.05 19.28 -3.86
C GLU A 7 -0.11 18.84 -2.73
N CYS A 8 0.52 17.67 -2.88
CA CYS A 8 1.56 17.20 -1.97
C CYS A 8 2.81 18.07 -2.15
N PRO A 9 3.23 18.89 -1.17
CA PRO A 9 4.32 19.84 -1.34
C PRO A 9 5.70 19.18 -1.26
N TYR A 10 5.77 17.98 -0.69
CA TYR A 10 7.03 17.30 -0.40
C TYR A 10 7.65 16.68 -1.66
N PRO A 11 8.99 16.73 -1.79
CA PRO A 11 9.71 16.14 -2.90
C PRO A 11 9.54 14.61 -2.92
N LYS A 12 9.57 14.04 -4.13
CA LYS A 12 9.39 12.61 -4.38
C LYS A 12 10.65 12.09 -5.10
N PRO A 13 11.07 10.83 -4.88
CA PRO A 13 10.49 9.85 -3.96
C PRO A 13 10.67 10.24 -2.48
N PHE A 14 9.86 9.67 -1.59
CA PHE A 14 9.98 9.93 -0.16
C PHE A 14 11.17 9.15 0.43
N LEU A 15 11.80 9.68 1.47
CA LEU A 15 12.89 9.01 2.19
C LEU A 15 12.35 7.92 3.14
N GLU A 16 13.15 6.90 3.44
CA GLU A 16 12.78 5.76 4.31
C GLU A 16 12.20 6.19 5.66
N TYR A 17 12.74 7.28 6.23
CA TYR A 17 12.34 7.82 7.53
C TYR A 17 11.57 9.14 7.42
N PHE A 18 10.95 9.42 6.28
CA PHE A 18 10.21 10.65 6.05
C PHE A 18 9.08 10.84 7.08
N ASP A 19 9.11 11.97 7.79
CA ASP A 19 8.18 12.33 8.85
C ASP A 19 7.65 13.78 8.77
N ASP A 20 8.06 14.57 7.77
CA ASP A 20 7.64 15.97 7.61
C ASP A 20 6.13 16.17 7.41
N CYS A 21 5.40 15.10 7.03
CA CYS A 21 3.95 15.11 6.91
C CYS A 21 3.31 14.29 8.03
N PRO A 22 2.48 14.90 8.91
CA PRO A 22 1.84 14.17 10.02
C PRO A 22 0.86 13.10 9.52
N ALA A 23 0.36 13.23 8.28
CA ALA A 23 -0.51 12.24 7.64
C ALA A 23 0.23 11.26 6.71
N PHE A 24 1.58 11.25 6.72
CA PHE A 24 2.33 10.30 5.91
C PHE A 24 2.01 8.86 6.34
N GLN A 25 1.71 8.01 5.37
CA GLN A 25 1.56 6.57 5.54
C GLN A 25 2.36 5.92 4.43
N ALA A 26 3.46 5.29 4.80
CA ALA A 26 4.42 4.73 3.85
C ALA A 26 3.75 3.65 2.98
N ARG A 27 4.09 3.66 1.69
CA ARG A 27 3.71 2.64 0.73
C ARG A 27 4.90 2.41 -0.21
N GLN A 28 5.24 1.16 -0.46
CA GLN A 28 6.15 0.83 -1.56
C GLN A 28 5.36 0.75 -2.86
N PHE A 29 5.90 1.36 -3.90
CA PHE A 29 5.43 1.23 -5.28
C PHE A 29 6.57 0.65 -6.11
N ILE A 30 6.31 -0.47 -6.79
CA ILE A 30 7.28 -1.16 -7.63
C ILE A 30 6.76 -1.05 -9.06
N PRO A 31 7.26 -0.10 -9.85
CA PRO A 31 6.82 0.04 -11.23
C PRO A 31 7.32 -1.14 -12.06
N LEU A 32 6.55 -1.49 -13.07
CA LEU A 32 6.96 -2.45 -14.10
C LEU A 32 7.29 -1.68 -15.38
N ASP A 33 8.33 -2.11 -16.09
CA ASP A 33 8.60 -1.64 -17.45
C ASP A 33 7.63 -2.26 -18.48
N THR A 34 7.82 -1.92 -19.76
CA THR A 34 6.99 -2.45 -20.87
C THR A 34 7.17 -3.95 -21.11
N LEU A 35 8.20 -4.57 -20.52
CA LEU A 35 8.47 -6.00 -20.54
C LEU A 35 8.04 -6.69 -19.24
N TYR A 36 7.32 -6.00 -18.35
CA TYR A 36 6.95 -6.48 -17.02
C TYR A 36 8.15 -6.89 -16.16
N GLN A 37 9.29 -6.22 -16.33
CA GLN A 37 10.41 -6.32 -15.38
C GLN A 37 10.20 -5.31 -14.26
N PRO A 38 10.39 -5.70 -12.99
CA PRO A 38 10.29 -4.76 -11.89
C PRO A 38 11.46 -3.78 -11.93
N LEU A 39 11.12 -2.49 -11.81
CA LEU A 39 12.05 -1.40 -11.61
C LEU A 39 12.33 -1.23 -10.11
N GLU A 40 13.25 -0.32 -9.79
CA GLU A 40 13.60 0.00 -8.41
C GLU A 40 12.35 0.41 -7.61
N PRO A 41 12.11 -0.21 -6.43
CA PRO A 41 11.03 0.18 -5.55
C PRO A 41 11.17 1.64 -5.11
N VAL A 42 10.08 2.41 -5.23
CA VAL A 42 10.02 3.78 -4.73
C VAL A 42 9.08 3.86 -3.54
N LEU A 43 9.48 4.63 -2.53
CA LEU A 43 8.62 4.95 -1.41
C LEU A 43 7.66 6.08 -1.79
N THR A 44 6.37 5.83 -1.57
CA THR A 44 5.27 6.76 -1.79
C THR A 44 4.40 6.86 -0.53
N CYS A 45 3.39 7.73 -0.58
CA CYS A 45 2.39 7.87 0.47
C CYS A 45 1.08 7.21 0.02
N ARG A 46 0.41 6.49 0.93
CA ARG A 46 -0.90 5.87 0.68
C ARG A 46 -1.99 6.89 0.30
N HIS A 47 -1.84 8.14 0.72
CA HIS A 47 -2.76 9.23 0.40
C HIS A 47 -2.39 9.98 -0.90
N LEU A 48 -1.32 9.59 -1.61
CA LEU A 48 -0.90 10.27 -2.83
C LEU A 48 -1.72 9.76 -4.02
N GLU A 49 -2.37 10.68 -4.70
CA GLU A 49 -3.19 10.42 -5.89
C GLU A 49 -2.75 11.31 -7.05
N THR A 50 -3.04 10.90 -8.28
CA THR A 50 -2.86 11.75 -9.47
C THR A 50 -4.16 12.48 -9.76
N ARG A 51 -4.13 13.82 -9.86
CA ARG A 51 -5.28 14.64 -10.26
C ARG A 51 -4.95 15.50 -11.46
N SER A 52 -5.96 15.83 -12.27
CA SER A 52 -5.81 16.75 -13.38
C SER A 52 -5.83 18.20 -12.89
N MET A 53 -5.00 19.04 -13.50
CA MET A 53 -5.14 20.49 -13.38
C MET A 53 -6.31 20.97 -14.25
N THR A 54 -6.80 22.18 -13.99
CA THR A 54 -7.78 22.85 -14.87
C THR A 54 -7.26 23.03 -16.30
N GLN A 55 -5.94 23.11 -16.45
CA GLN A 55 -5.26 23.12 -17.74
C GLN A 55 -5.24 21.74 -18.38
N ARG A 56 -5.58 21.67 -19.66
CA ARG A 56 -5.63 20.43 -20.44
C ARG A 56 -4.29 19.68 -20.39
N HIS A 57 -4.35 18.36 -20.26
CA HIS A 57 -3.20 17.44 -20.25
C HIS A 57 -2.16 17.69 -19.14
N ARG A 58 -2.49 18.44 -18.09
CA ARG A 58 -1.61 18.63 -16.93
C ARG A 58 -2.15 17.88 -15.72
N TRP A 59 -1.25 17.27 -14.97
CA TRP A 59 -1.55 16.47 -13.79
C TRP A 59 -0.61 16.86 -12.65
N TYR A 60 -1.05 16.62 -11.42
CA TYR A 60 -0.27 16.86 -10.22
C TYR A 60 -0.52 15.76 -9.17
N GLY A 61 0.43 15.61 -8.25
CA GLY A 61 0.31 14.68 -7.12
C GLY A 61 -0.48 15.31 -5.99
N ALA A 62 -1.76 14.98 -5.88
CA ALA A 62 -2.66 15.45 -4.84
C ALA A 62 -2.63 14.56 -3.61
N CYS A 63 -3.00 15.11 -2.45
CA CYS A 63 -3.30 14.34 -1.26
C CYS A 63 -4.81 14.05 -1.19
N ALA A 64 -5.18 12.79 -1.04
CA ALA A 64 -6.57 12.35 -0.83
C ALA A 64 -7.25 13.09 0.34
N LEU A 65 -6.47 13.38 1.39
CA LEU A 65 -6.93 14.11 2.57
C LEU A 65 -7.15 15.61 2.34
N GLY A 66 -6.67 16.16 1.21
CA GLY A 66 -6.79 17.57 0.87
C GLY A 66 -5.61 18.43 1.34
N SER A 67 -5.92 19.61 1.86
CA SER A 67 -4.96 20.65 2.21
C SER A 67 -4.07 20.30 3.41
N SER A 68 -3.04 21.12 3.66
CA SER A 68 -2.17 20.99 4.84
C SER A 68 -2.98 20.91 6.15
N ASP A 69 -3.97 21.79 6.31
CA ASP A 69 -4.82 21.80 7.50
C ASP A 69 -5.66 20.53 7.62
N ALA A 70 -6.16 20.01 6.49
CA ALA A 70 -6.94 18.78 6.48
C ALA A 70 -6.09 17.56 6.88
N ARG A 71 -4.84 17.50 6.42
CA ARG A 71 -3.86 16.47 6.83
C ARG A 71 -3.58 16.54 8.33
N GLY A 72 -3.39 17.76 8.86
CA GLY A 72 -3.16 17.98 10.29
C GLY A 72 -4.37 17.61 11.15
N ARG A 73 -5.59 17.99 10.72
CA ARG A 73 -6.84 17.61 11.41
C ARG A 73 -7.02 16.11 11.44
N TRP A 74 -6.85 15.44 10.30
CA TRP A 74 -6.94 13.99 10.20
C TRP A 74 -5.94 13.29 11.13
N ALA A 75 -4.67 13.75 11.16
CA ALA A 75 -3.65 13.14 12.01
C ALA A 75 -3.98 13.26 13.50
N ARG A 76 -4.59 14.38 13.91
CA ARG A 76 -5.09 14.57 15.28
C ARG A 76 -6.31 13.70 15.59
N GLN A 77 -7.23 13.54 14.64
CA GLN A 77 -8.40 12.67 14.79
C GLN A 77 -8.03 11.20 14.96
N VAL A 78 -7.06 10.71 14.18
CA VAL A 78 -6.54 9.34 14.29
C VAL A 78 -5.65 9.17 15.54
N GLY A 79 -4.95 10.24 15.94
CA GLY A 79 -4.01 10.27 17.06
C GLY A 79 -2.57 10.07 16.61
N VAL A 80 -1.73 11.10 16.76
CA VAL A 80 -0.33 11.11 16.28
C VAL A 80 0.49 9.96 16.89
N ALA A 81 0.41 9.74 18.20
CA ALA A 81 1.11 8.64 18.87
C ALA A 81 0.64 7.25 18.42
N ARG A 82 -0.60 7.13 17.93
CA ARG A 82 -1.11 5.89 17.32
C ARG A 82 -0.51 5.71 15.93
N LEU A 83 -0.49 6.77 15.11
CA LEU A 83 0.11 6.74 13.77
C LEU A 83 1.60 6.39 13.80
N ASP A 84 2.36 6.90 14.77
CA ASP A 84 3.79 6.58 14.88
C ASP A 84 4.04 5.12 15.23
N ARG A 85 3.21 4.54 16.10
CA ARG A 85 3.22 3.10 16.39
C ARG A 85 2.87 2.28 15.14
N ILE A 86 1.84 2.68 14.40
CA ILE A 86 1.45 2.04 13.14
C ILE A 86 2.62 2.08 12.13
N ARG A 87 3.26 3.24 11.94
CA ARG A 87 4.41 3.39 11.03
C ARG A 87 5.60 2.51 11.43
N ALA A 88 5.90 2.43 12.73
CA ALA A 88 6.95 1.55 13.23
C ALA A 88 6.65 0.09 12.90
N MET A 89 5.41 -0.36 13.15
CA MET A 89 4.98 -1.72 12.82
C MET A 89 5.00 -2.00 11.32
N GLN A 90 4.57 -1.05 10.48
CA GLN A 90 4.64 -1.16 9.02
C GLN A 90 6.09 -1.27 8.53
N ARG A 91 7.05 -0.56 9.14
CA ARG A 91 8.48 -0.70 8.81
C ARG A 91 9.02 -2.07 9.20
N GLU A 92 8.70 -2.57 10.39
CA GLU A 92 9.12 -3.91 10.80
C GLU A 92 8.54 -4.99 9.88
N LEU A 93 7.26 -4.87 9.51
CA LEU A 93 6.62 -5.77 8.55
C LEU A 93 7.30 -5.69 7.17
N GLY A 94 7.60 -4.47 6.69
CA GLY A 94 8.32 -4.24 5.45
C GLY A 94 9.71 -4.90 5.45
N ALA A 95 10.46 -4.78 6.55
CA ALA A 95 11.75 -5.43 6.72
C ALA A 95 11.64 -6.96 6.72
N ALA A 96 10.59 -7.53 7.34
CA ALA A 96 10.35 -8.96 7.36
C ALA A 96 10.08 -9.54 5.96
N ILE A 97 9.39 -8.79 5.08
CA ILE A 97 9.06 -9.25 3.72
C ILE A 97 10.10 -8.87 2.67
N ALA A 98 11.00 -7.93 2.96
CA ALA A 98 11.99 -7.42 2.02
C ALA A 98 12.78 -8.51 1.27
N PRO A 99 13.21 -9.64 1.89
CA PRO A 99 13.91 -10.72 1.19
C PRO A 99 13.09 -11.38 0.07
N TYR A 100 11.76 -11.32 0.14
CA TYR A 100 10.84 -11.94 -0.81
C TYR A 100 10.47 -11.01 -1.96
N THR A 101 10.48 -9.70 -1.73
CA THR A 101 9.90 -8.68 -2.61
C THR A 101 10.40 -8.79 -4.04
N THR A 102 11.72 -8.74 -4.26
CA THR A 102 12.31 -8.78 -5.62
C THR A 102 11.87 -10.02 -6.37
N ARG A 103 11.98 -11.19 -5.75
CA ARG A 103 11.68 -12.46 -6.41
C ARG A 103 10.18 -12.66 -6.67
N LEU A 104 9.31 -12.20 -5.76
CA LEU A 104 7.87 -12.20 -5.97
C LEU A 104 7.50 -11.37 -7.21
N TRP A 105 8.09 -10.18 -7.35
CA TRP A 105 7.82 -9.30 -8.49
C TRP A 105 8.41 -9.81 -9.80
N GLU A 106 9.57 -10.46 -9.79
CA GLU A 106 10.11 -11.13 -10.98
C GLU A 106 9.17 -12.25 -11.48
N LEU A 107 8.73 -13.12 -10.58
CA LEU A 107 7.80 -14.21 -10.89
C LEU A 107 6.44 -13.67 -11.36
N LYS A 108 5.96 -12.59 -10.73
CA LYS A 108 4.76 -11.88 -11.19
C LYS A 108 4.94 -11.32 -12.60
N GLY A 109 6.09 -10.71 -12.89
CA GLY A 109 6.43 -10.22 -14.23
C GLY A 109 6.45 -11.33 -15.28
N GLN A 110 7.00 -12.50 -14.94
CA GLN A 110 6.98 -13.69 -15.80
C GLN A 110 5.54 -14.16 -16.07
N GLN A 111 4.70 -14.20 -15.04
CA GLN A 111 3.28 -14.55 -15.16
C GLN A 111 2.53 -13.58 -16.09
N LEU A 112 2.75 -12.26 -15.95
CA LEU A 112 2.12 -11.24 -16.79
C LEU A 112 2.60 -11.30 -18.25
N ARG A 113 3.89 -11.53 -18.48
CA ARG A 113 4.42 -11.78 -19.84
C ARG A 113 3.73 -12.98 -20.47
N ALA A 114 3.60 -14.07 -19.72
CA ALA A 114 2.93 -15.27 -20.21
C ALA A 114 1.46 -14.98 -20.59
N PHE A 115 0.73 -14.23 -19.77
CA PHE A 115 -0.63 -13.80 -20.10
C PHE A 115 -0.70 -12.91 -21.35
N ARG A 116 0.19 -11.91 -21.47
CA ARG A 116 0.24 -11.04 -22.65
C ARG A 116 0.52 -11.82 -23.92
N ASP A 117 1.47 -12.75 -23.85
CA ASP A 117 1.95 -13.53 -25.00
C ASP A 117 1.06 -14.76 -25.26
N SER A 118 -0.04 -14.94 -24.49
CA SER A 118 -0.97 -16.07 -24.59
C SER A 118 -0.30 -17.44 -24.47
N VAL A 119 0.77 -17.54 -23.68
CA VAL A 119 1.48 -18.78 -23.37
C VAL A 119 1.13 -19.29 -21.97
N ASP A 120 1.56 -20.51 -21.64
CA ASP A 120 1.28 -21.10 -20.33
C ASP A 120 1.95 -20.34 -19.17
N ALA A 121 1.12 -19.73 -18.32
CA ALA A 121 1.54 -19.04 -17.11
C ALA A 121 1.64 -19.97 -15.88
N GLY A 122 1.29 -21.26 -16.03
CA GLY A 122 1.27 -22.27 -14.98
C GLY A 122 2.59 -22.37 -14.20
N PRO A 123 3.75 -22.54 -14.87
CA PRO A 123 5.05 -22.64 -14.19
C PRO A 123 5.37 -21.43 -13.31
N ALA A 124 5.18 -20.21 -13.84
CA ALA A 124 5.39 -18.98 -13.08
C ALA A 124 4.40 -18.84 -11.91
N THR A 125 3.14 -19.25 -12.11
CA THR A 125 2.10 -19.20 -11.08
C THR A 125 2.37 -20.17 -9.93
N VAL A 126 2.85 -21.38 -10.23
CA VAL A 126 3.23 -22.38 -9.22
C VAL A 126 4.39 -21.88 -8.36
N GLU A 127 5.45 -21.37 -8.99
CA GLU A 127 6.59 -20.82 -8.25
C GLU A 127 6.22 -19.58 -7.45
N LEU A 128 5.36 -18.72 -7.99
CA LEU A 128 4.84 -17.55 -7.29
C LEU A 128 4.06 -17.95 -6.03
N ARG A 129 3.15 -18.93 -6.13
CA ARG A 129 2.40 -19.48 -4.98
C ARG A 129 3.32 -20.11 -3.95
N ARG A 130 4.34 -20.86 -4.38
CA ARG A 130 5.32 -21.50 -3.49
C ARG A 130 6.11 -20.46 -2.70
N LEU A 131 6.59 -19.40 -3.35
CA LEU A 131 7.33 -18.34 -2.68
C LEU A 131 6.44 -17.51 -1.75
N ALA A 132 5.23 -17.18 -2.21
CA ALA A 132 4.26 -16.45 -1.40
C ALA A 132 3.89 -17.24 -0.13
N GLY A 133 3.70 -18.57 -0.23
CA GLY A 133 3.45 -19.41 0.94
C GLY A 133 4.58 -19.41 1.97
N LYS A 134 5.85 -19.36 1.52
CA LYS A 134 7.00 -19.21 2.44
C LYS A 134 6.97 -17.86 3.16
N MET A 135 6.72 -16.79 2.41
CA MET A 135 6.58 -15.44 2.98
C MET A 135 5.43 -15.39 3.99
N THR A 136 4.25 -15.95 3.68
CA THR A 136 3.11 -16.00 4.60
C THR A 136 3.45 -16.74 5.89
N ALA A 137 4.14 -17.88 5.81
CA ALA A 137 4.52 -18.64 7.00
C ALA A 137 5.48 -17.86 7.91
N GLU A 138 6.41 -17.09 7.34
CA GLU A 138 7.30 -16.22 8.13
C GLU A 138 6.56 -15.01 8.70
N LEU A 139 5.63 -14.44 7.93
CA LEU A 139 4.75 -13.37 8.42
C LEU A 139 3.89 -13.84 9.59
N ASP A 140 3.33 -15.05 9.54
CA ASP A 140 2.57 -15.62 10.64
C ASP A 140 3.44 -15.77 11.89
N GLN A 141 4.67 -16.26 11.76
CA GLN A 141 5.61 -16.33 12.89
C GLN A 141 5.94 -14.93 13.44
N PHE A 142 6.09 -13.94 12.57
CA PHE A 142 6.32 -12.55 12.97
C PHE A 142 5.12 -11.99 13.75
N LEU A 143 3.90 -12.17 13.24
CA LEU A 143 2.66 -11.75 13.90
C LEU A 143 2.52 -12.38 15.29
N GLN A 144 2.81 -13.68 15.41
CA GLN A 144 2.76 -14.39 16.69
C GLN A 144 3.77 -13.83 17.71
N LYS A 145 5.03 -13.62 17.28
CA LYS A 145 6.08 -13.02 18.13
C LYS A 145 5.75 -11.59 18.58
N ARG A 146 4.96 -10.86 17.79
CA ARG A 146 4.58 -9.46 18.05
C ARG A 146 3.14 -9.28 18.50
N SER A 147 2.45 -10.36 18.90
CA SER A 147 1.02 -10.35 19.22
C SER A 147 0.60 -9.26 20.21
N ALA A 148 1.39 -9.03 21.27
CA ALA A 148 1.13 -7.96 22.25
C ALA A 148 1.21 -6.55 21.64
N ALA A 149 2.14 -6.29 20.72
CA ALA A 149 2.28 -5.01 20.04
C ALA A 149 1.10 -4.76 19.08
N PHE A 150 0.64 -5.80 18.40
CA PHE A 150 -0.56 -5.81 17.55
C PHE A 150 -1.83 -5.54 18.38
N ALA A 151 -1.98 -6.19 19.54
CA ALA A 151 -3.09 -5.93 20.46
C ALA A 151 -3.09 -4.49 20.99
N ALA A 152 -1.92 -3.91 21.28
CA ALA A 152 -1.78 -2.54 21.79
C ALA A 152 -2.21 -1.44 20.81
N VAL A 153 -2.34 -1.76 19.52
CA VAL A 153 -2.89 -0.87 18.48
C VAL A 153 -4.28 -1.32 17.99
N GLU A 154 -4.94 -2.20 18.76
CA GLU A 154 -6.26 -2.76 18.47
C GLU A 154 -6.33 -3.52 17.15
N MET A 155 -5.24 -4.21 16.80
CA MET A 155 -5.16 -5.04 15.61
C MET A 155 -4.98 -6.51 16.02
N PRO A 156 -6.06 -7.31 16.03
CA PRO A 156 -5.95 -8.75 16.27
C PRO A 156 -5.07 -9.42 15.20
N ILE A 157 -4.16 -10.29 15.63
CA ILE A 157 -3.25 -10.99 14.70
C ILE A 157 -3.99 -11.86 13.68
N ASP A 158 -5.13 -12.44 14.06
CA ASP A 158 -5.98 -13.23 13.16
C ASP A 158 -6.62 -12.38 12.05
N ALA A 159 -6.86 -11.10 12.33
CA ALA A 159 -7.34 -10.15 11.33
C ALA A 159 -6.19 -9.79 10.38
N ALA A 160 -5.01 -9.49 10.93
CA ALA A 160 -3.82 -9.19 10.14
C ALA A 160 -3.43 -10.35 9.20
N ALA A 161 -3.41 -11.58 9.70
CA ALA A 161 -3.09 -12.78 8.91
C ALA A 161 -4.09 -12.98 7.77
N ARG A 162 -5.41 -12.85 8.04
CA ARG A 162 -6.45 -12.94 7.00
C ARG A 162 -6.29 -11.87 5.92
N LEU A 163 -5.97 -10.65 6.33
CA LEU A 163 -5.76 -9.52 5.42
C LEU A 163 -4.53 -9.73 4.52
N ILE A 164 -3.44 -10.24 5.10
CA ILE A 164 -2.23 -10.61 4.35
C ILE A 164 -2.55 -11.71 3.33
N GLN A 165 -3.27 -12.75 3.74
CA GLN A 165 -3.64 -13.84 2.84
C GLN A 165 -4.47 -13.34 1.65
N VAL A 166 -5.47 -12.50 1.89
CA VAL A 166 -6.28 -11.89 0.82
C VAL A 166 -5.43 -11.04 -0.13
N ALA A 167 -4.52 -10.24 0.41
CA ALA A 167 -3.65 -9.40 -0.41
C ALA A 167 -2.73 -10.25 -1.30
N ILE A 168 -2.20 -11.35 -0.78
CA ILE A 168 -1.35 -12.29 -1.52
C ILE A 168 -2.15 -13.01 -2.61
N ASP A 169 -3.32 -13.55 -2.28
CA ASP A 169 -4.15 -14.27 -3.25
C ASP A 169 -4.56 -13.35 -4.41
N ARG A 170 -4.99 -12.12 -4.09
CA ARG A 170 -5.28 -11.11 -5.11
C ARG A 170 -4.06 -10.75 -5.94
N PHE A 171 -2.89 -10.59 -5.32
CA PHE A 171 -1.65 -10.32 -6.03
C PHE A 171 -1.33 -11.44 -7.03
N ILE A 172 -1.53 -12.70 -6.65
CA ILE A 172 -1.28 -13.87 -7.51
C ILE A 172 -2.29 -13.94 -8.65
N ASP A 173 -3.57 -13.71 -8.37
CA ASP A 173 -4.66 -13.91 -9.33
C ASP A 173 -4.87 -12.74 -10.30
N THR A 174 -4.36 -11.54 -9.98
CA THR A 174 -4.46 -10.36 -10.86
C THR A 174 -3.77 -10.59 -12.21
N LYS A 175 -4.50 -10.43 -13.32
CA LYS A 175 -3.94 -10.65 -14.67
C LYS A 175 -3.43 -9.39 -15.36
N TYR A 176 -3.83 -8.21 -14.89
CA TYR A 176 -3.51 -6.94 -15.51
C TYR A 176 -2.51 -6.15 -14.68
N ALA A 177 -1.40 -5.72 -15.29
CA ALA A 177 -0.34 -4.97 -14.61
C ALA A 177 -0.84 -3.69 -13.94
N ALA A 178 -1.83 -3.02 -14.54
CA ALA A 178 -2.43 -1.79 -14.02
C ALA A 178 -3.20 -1.99 -12.70
N GLU A 179 -3.56 -3.23 -12.37
CA GLU A 179 -4.39 -3.58 -11.21
C GLU A 179 -3.56 -4.24 -10.08
N ILE A 180 -2.27 -4.48 -10.32
CA ILE A 180 -1.42 -5.19 -9.35
C ILE A 180 -1.21 -4.33 -8.12
N SER A 181 -1.59 -4.89 -6.98
CA SER A 181 -1.39 -4.28 -5.69
C SER A 181 -1.21 -5.36 -4.63
N PHE A 182 -0.26 -5.14 -3.72
CA PHE A 182 -0.16 -5.88 -2.45
C PHE A 182 -1.12 -5.31 -1.38
N GLU A 183 -2.06 -4.44 -1.77
CA GLU A 183 -3.02 -3.86 -0.84
C GLU A 183 -4.22 -4.78 -0.60
N VAL A 184 -4.72 -4.72 0.63
CA VAL A 184 -6.03 -5.28 0.95
C VAL A 184 -7.11 -4.46 0.22
N PRO A 185 -8.04 -5.11 -0.48
CA PRO A 185 -9.20 -4.46 -1.10
C PRO A 185 -10.09 -3.71 -0.10
N ASP A 186 -10.70 -2.61 -0.52
CA ASP A 186 -11.58 -1.79 0.33
C ASP A 186 -12.82 -2.56 0.83
N ASP A 187 -13.42 -3.39 -0.01
CA ASP A 187 -14.58 -4.23 0.32
C ASP A 187 -14.26 -5.30 1.37
N ILE A 188 -12.99 -5.70 1.46
CA ILE A 188 -12.50 -6.62 2.48
C ILE A 188 -12.17 -5.83 3.76
N LEU A 189 -11.48 -4.69 3.65
CA LEU A 189 -11.17 -3.82 4.79
C LEU A 189 -12.45 -3.36 5.51
N GLN A 190 -13.52 -3.05 4.79
CA GLN A 190 -14.81 -2.64 5.36
C GLN A 190 -15.44 -3.67 6.31
N ARG A 191 -15.06 -4.94 6.21
CA ARG A 191 -15.55 -6.02 7.10
C ARG A 191 -14.86 -6.04 8.46
N PHE A 192 -13.82 -5.24 8.64
CA PHE A 192 -13.05 -5.18 9.89
C PHE A 192 -13.43 -3.96 10.74
N PRO A 193 -13.25 -4.04 12.07
CA PRO A 193 -13.46 -2.90 12.98
C PRO A 193 -12.69 -1.65 12.55
N GLU A 194 -13.20 -0.46 12.92
CA GLU A 194 -12.57 0.82 12.61
C GLU A 194 -11.07 0.89 12.98
N PRO A 195 -10.62 0.35 14.13
CA PRO A 195 -9.20 0.34 14.44
C PRO A 195 -8.33 -0.42 13.44
N VAL A 196 -8.81 -1.56 12.95
CA VAL A 196 -8.13 -2.39 11.94
C VAL A 196 -8.15 -1.69 10.58
N ARG A 197 -9.28 -1.10 10.19
CA ARG A 197 -9.36 -0.29 8.97
C ARG A 197 -8.34 0.83 9.02
N THR A 198 -8.26 1.54 10.13
CA THR A 198 -7.30 2.63 10.33
C THR A 198 -5.84 2.18 10.30
N PHE A 199 -5.53 0.92 10.63
CA PHE A 199 -4.17 0.38 10.47
C PHE A 199 -3.76 0.25 8.99
N PHE A 200 -4.65 -0.25 8.14
CA PHE A 200 -4.35 -0.55 6.74
C PHE A 200 -4.67 0.63 5.79
N ARG A 201 -5.77 1.33 6.06
CA ARG A 201 -6.29 2.45 5.28
C ARG A 201 -7.19 3.31 6.17
N PRO A 202 -6.63 4.34 6.84
CA PRO A 202 -7.46 5.25 7.61
C PRO A 202 -8.45 5.97 6.70
N ALA A 203 -9.67 6.16 7.21
CA ALA A 203 -10.74 6.78 6.46
C ALA A 203 -10.31 8.15 5.94
N VAL A 204 -10.45 8.36 4.64
CA VAL A 204 -10.40 9.69 4.04
C VAL A 204 -11.80 10.28 4.27
N PRO A 205 -11.92 11.50 4.86
CA PRO A 205 -13.22 12.13 5.00
C PRO A 205 -13.94 12.19 3.64
N GLU A 206 -15.22 11.84 3.59
CA GLU A 206 -16.02 12.03 2.37
C GLU A 206 -15.95 13.50 1.95
N ARG A 207 -15.53 13.71 0.70
CA ARG A 207 -15.41 15.04 0.15
C ARG A 207 -16.84 15.53 -0.17
N PRO A 208 -17.24 16.76 0.22
CA PRO A 208 -18.46 17.35 -0.31
C PRO A 208 -18.35 17.31 -1.84
N ALA A 209 -19.41 16.85 -2.51
CA ALA A 209 -19.47 16.88 -3.97
C ALA A 209 -19.10 18.29 -4.42
N ALA A 210 -18.09 18.41 -5.29
CA ALA A 210 -17.81 19.67 -5.93
C ALA A 210 -19.05 20.00 -6.76
N ASP A 211 -19.79 21.04 -6.35
CA ASP A 211 -20.82 21.64 -7.20
C ASP A 211 -20.20 21.89 -8.57
N ARG A 212 -20.80 21.25 -9.58
CA ARG A 212 -20.43 21.39 -10.99
C ARG A 212 -20.89 22.73 -11.52
#